data_AF-A0A0F9I7T0-F1
#
_entry.id   AF-A0A0F9I7T0-F1
#
_cell.length_a   1.000
_cell.length_b   1.000
_cell.length_c   1.000
_cell.angle_alpha   90.00
_cell.angle_beta   90.00
_cell.angle_gamma   90.00
#
_symmetry.space_group_name_H-M   'P 1'
#
loop_
_entity.id
_entity.type
_entity.pdbx_description
1 polymer ?
#
loop_
_entity_poly.entity_id
_entity_poly.type
_entity_poly.pdbx_seq_one_letter_code
_entity_poly.pdbx_strand_id
1 'polypeptide(L)'
;MSRDLRIPKDQMENIIDLYNLDLEKKKLMFHEFNNFTLQTSIRQFIKQSSKRSKISEEKLRNMFWHSFDTYTLFLEIGESFDNFFSNSIKSPIVNEFPDLNKKLTNFEDFKSFLSRMLKLVDFEHFKLFKLEDINQINIGYSNIVSLYLFSIKDNLILIDAGWSMQYWKNAFYKALNELKLNLKDIDYCIISHEHPDHTGLISDLKKANPEIKICMHEIAHELAKLRLDLIKKDNLEERAKNRGELLISYGMDKEEVDLMIQRFGTGRMRFEYIEPDLLLSDNDKIVDGELQIIHSPGHSVGHICVYYSKKEILFSGDHILSKITPHLGTFIIPGASEFNKKNKFVNILEHYLNSLDRIDKLNSKIILPGHEQIIYDPHKRITDIKNHHQNRLYEISKIIENTPMPPLQIALRHFGDDLDQMNKILAISETLVHLDYLEFQNRVHKIEENGVLFYRSEELWKKIEY
;
A
#
# COMPACT_ATOMS: atom_id res chain seq x y z
N MET A 1 -0.85 -16.87 53.27
CA MET A 1 -1.98 -16.35 52.46
C MET A 1 -1.53 -16.20 51.01
N SER A 2 -2.49 -16.26 50.09
CA SER A 2 -2.41 -16.28 48.60
C SER A 2 -1.83 -17.55 47.98
N ARG A 3 -2.61 -18.64 47.88
CA ARG A 3 -3.70 -18.94 46.92
C ARG A 3 -3.17 -19.42 45.57
N ASP A 4 -3.19 -20.76 45.46
CA ASP A 4 -3.27 -21.53 44.23
C ASP A 4 -4.22 -20.89 43.21
N LEU A 5 -3.74 -20.73 41.98
CA LEU A 5 -4.57 -20.75 40.77
C LEU A 5 -4.24 -22.04 40.03
N ARG A 6 -4.75 -23.16 40.56
CA ARG A 6 -4.93 -24.37 39.75
C ARG A 6 -6.14 -24.11 38.85
N ILE A 7 -5.90 -24.05 37.56
CA ILE A 7 -6.97 -24.07 36.55
C ILE A 7 -7.61 -25.47 36.62
N PRO A 8 -8.95 -25.58 36.73
CA PRO A 8 -9.64 -26.88 36.77
C PRO A 8 -9.35 -27.72 35.51
N LYS A 9 -9.19 -29.03 35.69
CA LYS A 9 -8.80 -30.01 34.66
C LYS A 9 -9.88 -30.17 33.56
N ASP A 10 -11.07 -29.69 33.86
CA ASP A 10 -12.30 -29.63 33.07
C ASP A 10 -12.37 -28.43 32.11
N GLN A 11 -11.36 -27.54 32.10
CA GLN A 11 -11.17 -26.52 31.06
C GLN A 11 -10.01 -26.82 30.08
N MET A 12 -9.46 -28.05 30.13
CA MET A 12 -8.36 -28.48 29.26
C MET A 12 -8.80 -29.25 28.00
N GLU A 13 -10.11 -29.45 27.78
CA GLU A 13 -10.60 -30.30 26.68
C GLU A 13 -10.92 -29.59 25.36
N ASN A 14 -10.63 -28.30 25.19
CA ASN A 14 -10.69 -27.63 23.88
C ASN A 14 -9.31 -27.16 23.38
N ILE A 15 -8.26 -27.97 23.60
CA ILE A 15 -6.91 -27.81 22.99
C ILE A 15 -6.79 -28.66 21.72
N ILE A 16 -7.89 -28.84 20.99
CA ILE A 16 -7.90 -29.38 19.63
C ILE A 16 -8.72 -28.40 18.81
N ASP A 17 -8.06 -27.33 18.34
CA ASP A 17 -8.57 -26.50 17.22
C ASP A 17 -7.54 -25.47 16.71
N LEU A 18 -6.39 -25.31 17.37
CA LEU A 18 -5.25 -24.55 16.82
C LEU A 18 -4.64 -25.20 15.56
N TYR A 19 -4.81 -26.52 15.41
CA TYR A 19 -4.44 -27.27 14.21
C TYR A 19 -5.37 -26.99 13.01
N ASN A 20 -6.59 -26.48 13.27
CA ASN A 20 -7.61 -26.20 12.26
C ASN A 20 -7.72 -24.71 11.88
N LEU A 21 -6.83 -23.85 12.40
CA LEU A 21 -6.75 -22.47 11.93
C LEU A 21 -6.16 -22.46 10.51
N ASP A 22 -7.04 -22.10 9.57
CA ASP A 22 -6.75 -21.88 8.16
C ASP A 22 -5.48 -21.02 7.99
N LEU A 23 -4.65 -21.42 7.03
CA LEU A 23 -3.41 -20.77 6.60
C LEU A 23 -3.61 -19.26 6.39
N GLU A 24 -4.80 -18.84 5.99
CA GLU A 24 -5.17 -17.45 5.73
C GLU A 24 -5.32 -16.60 7.00
N LYS A 25 -5.77 -17.18 8.14
CA LYS A 25 -5.74 -16.47 9.44
C LYS A 25 -4.32 -16.22 9.93
N LYS A 26 -3.38 -17.09 9.55
CA LYS A 26 -1.95 -16.95 9.90
C LYS A 26 -1.26 -15.88 9.05
N LYS A 27 -1.63 -15.73 7.77
CA LYS A 27 -1.16 -14.66 6.88
C LYS A 27 -1.70 -13.28 7.27
N LEU A 28 -2.92 -13.20 7.80
CA LEU A 28 -3.53 -11.93 8.23
C LEU A 28 -2.81 -11.26 9.40
N MET A 29 -2.24 -12.08 10.30
CA MET A 29 -1.42 -11.60 11.42
C MET A 29 -0.17 -10.82 10.98
N PHE A 30 0.35 -11.09 9.78
CA PHE A 30 1.50 -10.41 9.19
C PHE A 30 1.22 -8.92 8.94
N HIS A 31 -0.01 -8.56 8.59
CA HIS A 31 -0.38 -7.17 8.26
C HIS A 31 -0.76 -6.30 9.47
N GLU A 32 -1.23 -6.89 10.57
CA GLU A 32 -1.61 -6.15 11.79
C GLU A 32 -0.42 -5.64 12.62
N PHE A 33 0.80 -6.06 12.28
CA PHE A 33 1.98 -5.83 13.10
C PHE A 33 2.40 -4.35 13.27
N ASN A 34 1.85 -3.46 12.44
CA ASN A 34 2.06 -2.01 12.51
C ASN A 34 1.04 -1.26 13.39
N ASN A 35 0.16 -1.97 14.10
CA ASN A 35 -0.83 -1.36 14.98
C ASN A 35 -0.21 -0.95 16.34
N PHE A 36 -0.42 0.30 16.79
CA PHE A 36 0.23 0.89 17.98
C PHE A 36 -0.02 0.08 19.28
N THR A 37 -1.21 -0.49 19.42
CA THR A 37 -1.60 -1.32 20.57
C THR A 37 -0.88 -2.67 20.57
N LEU A 38 -0.65 -3.24 19.38
CA LEU A 38 0.07 -4.48 19.18
C LEU A 38 1.56 -4.29 19.47
N GLN A 39 2.15 -3.21 18.95
CA GLN A 39 3.53 -2.84 19.25
C GLN A 39 3.75 -2.60 20.74
N THR A 40 2.78 -2.01 21.44
CA THR A 40 2.88 -1.79 22.89
C THR A 40 2.89 -3.11 23.65
N SER A 41 2.02 -4.05 23.26
CA SER A 41 1.94 -5.39 23.86
C SER A 41 3.18 -6.24 23.57
N ILE A 42 3.70 -6.17 22.34
CA ILE A 42 4.95 -6.82 21.92
C ILE A 42 6.15 -6.21 22.66
N ARG A 43 6.24 -4.88 22.78
CA ARG A 43 7.29 -4.21 23.56
C ARG A 43 7.23 -4.62 25.03
N GLN A 44 6.03 -4.71 25.62
CA GLN A 44 5.87 -5.20 26.99
C GLN A 44 6.29 -6.66 27.12
N PHE A 45 5.94 -7.52 26.16
CA PHE A 45 6.35 -8.92 26.14
C PHE A 45 7.88 -9.07 25.99
N ILE A 46 8.51 -8.33 25.07
CA ILE A 46 9.97 -8.32 24.88
C ILE A 46 10.66 -7.84 26.16
N LYS A 47 10.15 -6.76 26.78
CA LYS A 47 10.68 -6.22 28.04
C LYS A 47 10.56 -7.20 29.20
N GLN A 48 9.42 -7.90 29.31
CA GLN A 48 9.23 -8.93 30.34
C GLN A 48 10.09 -10.17 30.07
N SER A 49 10.21 -10.58 28.81
CA SER A 49 11.01 -11.74 28.39
C SER A 49 12.51 -11.50 28.52
N SER A 50 12.97 -10.27 28.24
CA SER A 50 14.35 -9.82 28.48
C SER A 50 14.73 -9.96 29.95
N LYS A 51 13.88 -9.44 30.84
CA LYS A 51 14.07 -9.56 32.30
C LYS A 51 14.12 -11.00 32.77
N ARG A 52 13.32 -11.90 32.20
CA ARG A 52 13.24 -13.32 32.59
C ARG A 52 14.39 -14.15 32.02
N SER A 53 14.81 -13.90 30.79
CA SER A 53 15.80 -14.71 30.06
C SER A 53 17.25 -14.24 30.19
N LYS A 54 17.47 -12.98 30.64
CA LYS A 54 18.75 -12.26 30.61
C LYS A 54 19.31 -12.03 29.20
N ILE A 55 18.48 -12.13 28.17
CA ILE A 55 18.80 -11.76 26.78
C ILE A 55 18.40 -10.30 26.59
N SER A 56 19.23 -9.49 25.90
CA SER A 56 18.92 -8.07 25.70
C SER A 56 17.60 -7.89 24.92
N GLU A 57 16.87 -6.81 25.22
CA GLU A 57 15.61 -6.49 24.52
C GLU A 57 15.83 -6.37 23.00
N GLU A 58 16.96 -5.80 22.59
CA GLU A 58 17.36 -5.70 21.18
C GLU A 58 17.56 -7.08 20.54
N LYS A 59 18.24 -8.00 21.22
CA LYS A 59 18.49 -9.35 20.72
C LYS A 59 17.19 -10.17 20.67
N LEU A 60 16.31 -10.03 21.66
CA LEU A 60 14.98 -10.65 21.63
C LEU A 60 14.07 -10.04 20.57
N ARG A 61 14.16 -8.73 20.34
CA ARG A 61 13.45 -8.04 19.25
C ARG A 61 13.90 -8.61 17.91
N ASN A 62 15.20 -8.67 17.67
CA ASN A 62 15.74 -9.24 16.43
C ASN A 62 15.37 -10.72 16.25
N MET A 63 15.43 -11.53 17.33
CA MET A 63 14.98 -12.93 17.29
C MET A 63 13.48 -13.07 16.98
N PHE A 64 12.65 -12.19 17.56
CA PHE A 64 11.21 -12.18 17.34
C PHE A 64 10.88 -11.83 15.88
N TRP A 65 11.51 -10.78 15.32
CA TRP A 65 11.36 -10.41 13.92
C TRP A 65 11.89 -11.48 12.97
N HIS A 66 13.06 -12.06 13.24
CA HIS A 66 13.64 -13.11 12.40
C HIS A 66 12.79 -14.40 12.41
N SER A 67 12.25 -14.79 13.57
CA SER A 67 11.35 -15.94 13.69
C SER A 67 9.99 -15.67 13.02
N PHE A 68 9.53 -14.41 13.03
CA PHE A 68 8.29 -13.98 12.40
C PHE A 68 8.41 -13.95 10.87
N ASP A 69 9.50 -13.37 10.33
CA ASP A 69 9.78 -13.33 8.89
C ASP A 69 9.97 -14.74 8.31
N THR A 70 10.66 -15.62 9.04
CA THR A 70 10.93 -17.00 8.60
C THR A 70 9.68 -17.89 8.70
N TYR A 71 8.84 -17.70 9.71
CA TYR A 71 7.52 -18.37 9.81
C TYR A 71 6.58 -17.92 8.68
N THR A 72 6.68 -16.65 8.27
CA THR A 72 5.90 -16.09 7.15
C THR A 72 6.30 -16.71 5.81
N LEU A 73 7.60 -16.84 5.54
CA LEU A 73 8.11 -17.50 4.31
C LEU A 73 7.71 -18.99 4.23
N PHE A 74 7.63 -19.68 5.37
CA PHE A 74 7.30 -21.11 5.42
C PHE A 74 5.79 -21.41 5.31
N LEU A 75 4.93 -20.50 5.78
CA LEU A 75 3.48 -20.58 5.54
C LEU A 75 3.12 -20.45 4.06
N GLU A 76 3.99 -19.87 3.23
CA GLU A 76 3.81 -19.79 1.78
C GLU A 76 4.14 -21.10 1.04
N ILE A 77 4.99 -21.96 1.61
CA ILE A 77 5.39 -23.26 1.04
C ILE A 77 4.60 -24.46 1.59
N GLY A 78 3.69 -24.25 2.54
CA GLY A 78 2.69 -25.25 2.94
C GLY A 78 3.21 -26.39 3.85
N GLU A 79 4.37 -26.24 4.49
CA GLU A 79 4.85 -27.23 5.46
C GLU A 79 4.21 -27.06 6.87
N SER A 80 4.13 -28.17 7.63
CA SER A 80 3.62 -28.16 9.00
C SER A 80 4.61 -27.51 9.97
N PHE A 81 4.10 -26.90 11.04
CA PHE A 81 4.90 -26.24 12.08
C PHE A 81 5.88 -27.19 12.80
N ASP A 82 5.55 -28.48 12.87
CA ASP A 82 6.39 -29.51 13.47
C ASP A 82 7.57 -29.92 12.55
N ASN A 83 7.40 -29.84 11.22
CA ASN A 83 8.50 -29.99 10.24
C ASN A 83 9.47 -28.80 10.29
N PHE A 84 8.94 -27.58 10.44
CA PHE A 84 9.75 -26.38 10.66
C PHE A 84 10.69 -26.53 11.86
N PHE A 85 10.18 -26.99 13.01
CA PHE A 85 11.01 -27.06 14.22
C PHE A 85 12.06 -28.18 14.15
N SER A 86 11.72 -29.33 13.60
CA SER A 86 12.64 -30.47 13.44
C SER A 86 13.75 -30.23 12.40
N ASN A 87 13.49 -29.41 11.38
CA ASN A 87 14.50 -28.97 10.40
C ASN A 87 15.27 -27.72 10.84
N SER A 88 14.64 -26.79 11.57
CA SER A 88 15.30 -25.58 12.10
C SER A 88 16.30 -25.90 13.21
N ILE A 89 16.02 -26.90 14.06
CA ILE A 89 17.00 -27.42 15.04
C ILE A 89 18.28 -27.94 14.35
N LYS A 90 18.19 -28.32 13.07
CA LYS A 90 19.33 -28.79 12.25
C LYS A 90 19.96 -27.70 11.38
N SER A 91 19.41 -26.48 11.38
CA SER A 91 19.97 -25.33 10.64
C SER A 91 21.29 -24.88 11.27
N PRO A 92 22.31 -24.49 10.46
CA PRO A 92 23.59 -23.97 10.98
C PRO A 92 23.41 -22.78 11.94
N ILE A 93 22.34 -22.00 11.79
CA ILE A 93 22.01 -20.85 12.64
C ILE A 93 21.65 -21.26 14.08
N VAL A 94 21.04 -22.43 14.28
CA VAL A 94 20.70 -22.94 15.63
C VAL A 94 21.91 -23.55 16.33
N ASN A 95 22.90 -24.02 15.56
CA ASN A 95 24.18 -24.50 16.09
C ASN A 95 25.08 -23.37 16.62
N GLU A 96 24.83 -22.11 16.27
CA GLU A 96 25.53 -20.95 16.84
C GLU A 96 25.02 -20.54 18.24
N PHE A 97 23.93 -21.13 18.73
CA PHE A 97 23.34 -20.78 20.04
C PHE A 97 23.01 -22.00 20.91
N PRO A 98 24.03 -22.66 21.52
CA PRO A 98 23.86 -23.90 22.30
C PRO A 98 22.95 -23.78 23.53
N ASP A 99 22.77 -22.55 24.05
CA ASP A 99 21.95 -22.28 25.23
C ASP A 99 20.44 -22.13 24.95
N LEU A 100 20.03 -22.04 23.66
CA LEU A 100 18.62 -21.90 23.29
C LEU A 100 17.80 -23.16 23.60
N ASN A 101 18.38 -24.35 23.41
CA ASN A 101 17.70 -25.63 23.62
C ASN A 101 17.33 -25.91 25.09
N LYS A 102 17.93 -25.19 26.06
CA LYS A 102 17.70 -25.45 27.49
C LYS A 102 16.71 -24.51 28.18
N LYS A 103 16.21 -23.46 27.52
CA LYS A 103 15.42 -22.39 28.18
C LYS A 103 14.09 -22.04 27.50
N LEU A 104 13.48 -22.97 26.76
CA LEU A 104 12.13 -22.83 26.19
C LEU A 104 11.02 -23.23 27.18
N THR A 105 11.11 -22.81 28.44
CA THR A 105 10.02 -23.00 29.44
C THR A 105 8.79 -22.12 29.19
N ASN A 106 8.86 -21.17 28.22
CA ASN A 106 7.79 -20.22 27.88
C ASN A 106 7.08 -20.53 26.55
N PHE A 107 7.29 -21.71 25.95
CA PHE A 107 6.71 -22.03 24.65
C PHE A 107 5.17 -22.12 24.69
N GLU A 108 4.63 -22.73 25.74
CA GLU A 108 3.18 -22.78 25.97
C GLU A 108 2.61 -21.42 26.36
N ASP A 109 3.37 -20.59 27.07
CA ASP A 109 2.98 -19.19 27.35
C ASP A 109 2.94 -18.34 26.08
N PHE A 110 3.88 -18.55 25.15
CA PHE A 110 3.90 -17.87 23.85
C PHE A 110 2.74 -18.32 22.97
N LYS A 111 2.47 -19.62 22.88
CA LYS A 111 1.28 -20.17 22.20
C LYS A 111 -0.02 -19.65 22.81
N SER A 112 -0.11 -19.62 24.15
CA SER A 112 -1.29 -19.13 24.87
C SER A 112 -1.51 -17.63 24.67
N PHE A 113 -0.43 -16.84 24.65
CA PHE A 113 -0.47 -15.41 24.31
C PHE A 113 -0.93 -15.18 22.87
N LEU A 114 -0.37 -15.92 21.90
CA LEU A 114 -0.76 -15.83 20.50
C LEU A 114 -2.23 -16.26 20.30
N SER A 115 -2.67 -17.33 20.97
CA SER A 115 -4.05 -17.82 20.95
C SER A 115 -5.06 -16.85 21.58
N ARG A 116 -4.68 -16.19 22.69
CA ARG A 116 -5.50 -15.14 23.31
C ARG A 116 -5.58 -13.88 22.44
N MET A 117 -4.47 -13.47 21.83
CA MET A 117 -4.44 -12.38 20.85
C MET A 117 -5.35 -12.69 19.66
N LEU A 118 -5.26 -13.89 19.09
CA LEU A 118 -6.07 -14.36 17.98
C LEU A 118 -7.58 -14.42 18.29
N LYS A 119 -7.97 -14.57 19.56
CA LYS A 119 -9.38 -14.52 20.01
C LYS A 119 -9.87 -13.10 20.28
N LEU A 120 -8.97 -12.16 20.52
CA LEU A 120 -9.28 -10.75 20.80
C LEU A 120 -9.36 -9.91 19.53
N VAL A 121 -8.75 -10.37 18.43
CA VAL A 121 -8.88 -9.74 17.12
C VAL A 121 -10.11 -10.33 16.44
N ASP A 122 -11.19 -9.56 16.43
CA ASP A 122 -12.35 -9.81 15.58
C ASP A 122 -11.95 -9.43 14.15
N PHE A 123 -11.51 -10.42 13.36
CA PHE A 123 -10.90 -10.24 12.03
C PHE A 123 -11.90 -9.79 10.93
N GLU A 124 -13.09 -9.33 11.31
CA GLU A 124 -14.23 -9.04 10.43
C GLU A 124 -14.43 -7.53 10.21
N HIS A 125 -13.36 -6.76 10.03
CA HIS A 125 -13.50 -5.30 9.93
C HIS A 125 -13.69 -4.84 8.49
N PHE A 126 -14.92 -5.04 8.01
CA PHE A 126 -15.50 -4.10 7.06
C PHE A 126 -16.44 -3.13 7.80
N LYS A 127 -16.62 -1.94 7.25
CA LYS A 127 -17.67 -1.01 7.66
C LYS A 127 -18.48 -0.62 6.44
N LEU A 128 -19.79 -0.76 6.55
CA LEU A 128 -20.73 -0.27 5.57
C LEU A 128 -21.23 1.11 5.99
N PHE A 129 -21.04 2.08 5.12
CA PHE A 129 -21.68 3.38 5.21
C PHE A 129 -22.60 3.58 4.02
N LYS A 130 -23.68 4.32 4.21
CA LYS A 130 -24.60 4.66 3.13
C LYS A 130 -24.69 6.17 3.02
N LEU A 131 -24.31 6.69 1.85
CA LEU A 131 -24.51 8.08 1.47
C LEU A 131 -25.57 8.11 0.37
N GLU A 132 -26.78 8.54 0.74
CA GLU A 132 -27.96 8.44 -0.14
C GLU A 132 -28.22 6.99 -0.59
N ASP A 133 -27.98 6.66 -1.86
CA ASP A 133 -28.09 5.35 -2.49
C ASP A 133 -26.72 4.70 -2.77
N ILE A 134 -25.62 5.37 -2.40
CA ILE A 134 -24.26 4.87 -2.56
C ILE A 134 -23.84 4.14 -1.29
N ASN A 135 -23.48 2.86 -1.43
CA ASN A 135 -22.91 2.07 -0.35
C ASN A 135 -21.39 2.19 -0.42
N GLN A 136 -20.77 2.73 0.64
CA GLN A 136 -19.34 2.72 0.83
C GLN A 136 -18.96 1.51 1.68
N ILE A 137 -18.07 0.68 1.15
CA ILE A 137 -17.56 -0.53 1.79
C ILE A 137 -16.10 -0.30 2.15
N ASN A 138 -15.84 -0.03 3.43
CA ASN A 138 -14.50 0.21 3.93
C ASN A 138 -13.92 -1.07 4.50
N ILE A 139 -12.79 -1.54 3.98
CA ILE A 139 -12.14 -2.77 4.43
C ILE A 139 -10.68 -2.50 4.75
N GLY A 140 -10.27 -2.88 5.95
CA GLY A 140 -8.89 -2.71 6.43
C GLY A 140 -8.81 -2.19 7.86
N TYR A 141 -7.61 -2.24 8.44
CA TYR A 141 -7.35 -1.79 9.81
C TYR A 141 -6.59 -0.45 9.82
N SER A 142 -5.34 -0.47 9.40
CA SER A 142 -4.45 0.69 9.32
C SER A 142 -4.43 1.33 7.92
N ASN A 143 -4.65 0.53 6.87
CA ASN A 143 -4.80 0.98 5.49
C ASN A 143 -6.19 0.61 4.99
N ILE A 144 -7.18 1.44 5.31
CA ILE A 144 -8.58 1.23 4.91
C ILE A 144 -8.73 1.62 3.44
N VAL A 145 -9.19 0.68 2.63
CA VAL A 145 -9.59 0.91 1.23
C VAL A 145 -11.12 0.98 1.17
N SER A 146 -11.64 1.97 0.45
CA SER A 146 -13.06 2.20 0.23
C SER A 146 -13.46 1.71 -1.15
N LEU A 147 -14.46 0.83 -1.21
CA LEU A 147 -15.18 0.54 -2.46
C LEU A 147 -16.53 1.22 -2.45
N TYR A 148 -17.05 1.54 -3.64
CA TYR A 148 -18.35 2.16 -3.78
C TYR A 148 -19.27 1.33 -4.64
N LEU A 149 -20.44 0.97 -4.12
CA LEU A 149 -21.43 0.13 -4.78
C LEU A 149 -22.78 0.85 -4.84
N PHE A 150 -23.28 1.10 -6.04
CA PHE A 150 -24.51 1.85 -6.27
C PHE A 150 -25.17 1.48 -7.60
N SER A 151 -26.44 1.81 -7.76
CA SER A 151 -27.19 1.53 -8.99
C SER A 151 -27.39 2.79 -9.82
N ILE A 152 -27.25 2.66 -11.14
CA ILE A 152 -27.76 3.62 -12.11
C ILE A 152 -28.72 2.88 -13.02
N LYS A 153 -30.00 3.22 -12.91
CA LYS A 153 -31.11 2.47 -13.52
C LYS A 153 -31.04 1.00 -13.11
N ASP A 154 -30.92 0.09 -14.08
CA ASP A 154 -30.88 -1.35 -13.85
C ASP A 154 -29.45 -1.90 -13.71
N ASN A 155 -28.41 -1.06 -13.81
CA ASN A 155 -27.02 -1.50 -13.68
C ASN A 155 -26.50 -1.28 -12.27
N LEU A 156 -25.85 -2.29 -11.69
CA LEU A 156 -25.09 -2.20 -10.45
C LEU A 156 -23.60 -1.91 -10.76
N ILE A 157 -23.09 -0.82 -10.21
CA ILE A 157 -21.75 -0.30 -10.45
C ILE A 157 -20.92 -0.44 -9.18
N LEU A 158 -19.75 -1.04 -9.32
CA LEU A 158 -18.69 -1.08 -8.33
C LEU A 158 -17.53 -0.16 -8.79
N ILE A 159 -17.08 0.73 -7.91
CA ILE A 159 -15.82 1.48 -8.08
C ILE A 159 -14.73 0.80 -7.26
N ASP A 160 -13.63 0.45 -7.93
CA ASP A 160 -12.49 -0.33 -7.46
C ASP A 160 -12.82 -1.76 -6.98
N ALA A 161 -11.78 -2.56 -6.77
CA ALA A 161 -11.90 -3.99 -6.47
C ALA A 161 -11.04 -4.45 -5.29
N GLY A 162 -10.45 -3.56 -4.48
CA GLY A 162 -9.82 -3.96 -3.23
C GLY A 162 -8.53 -4.77 -3.37
N TRP A 163 -8.13 -5.46 -2.30
CA TRP A 163 -6.97 -6.37 -2.31
C TRP A 163 -7.34 -7.82 -2.66
N SER A 164 -6.40 -8.55 -3.25
CA SER A 164 -6.54 -9.97 -3.63
C SER A 164 -6.38 -10.96 -2.45
N MET A 165 -6.24 -10.45 -1.23
CA MET A 165 -6.00 -11.27 -0.03
C MET A 165 -7.29 -11.95 0.45
N GLN A 166 -7.19 -13.17 0.99
CA GLN A 166 -8.40 -13.95 1.33
C GLN A 166 -9.25 -13.28 2.40
N TYR A 167 -8.64 -12.64 3.40
CA TYR A 167 -9.41 -11.91 4.41
C TYR A 167 -10.22 -10.77 3.78
N TRP A 168 -9.64 -10.12 2.77
CA TRP A 168 -10.24 -9.01 2.05
C TRP A 168 -11.43 -9.50 1.21
N LYS A 169 -11.26 -10.63 0.52
CA LYS A 169 -12.35 -11.39 -0.14
C LYS A 169 -13.49 -11.69 0.82
N ASN A 170 -13.18 -12.29 1.96
CA ASN A 170 -14.17 -12.69 2.96
C ASN A 170 -14.95 -11.47 3.51
N ALA A 171 -14.25 -10.37 3.79
CA ALA A 171 -14.86 -9.13 4.26
C ALA A 171 -15.78 -8.52 3.19
N PHE A 172 -15.34 -8.48 1.94
CA PHE A 172 -16.14 -8.00 0.82
C PHE A 172 -17.39 -8.86 0.57
N TYR A 173 -17.27 -10.19 0.63
CA TYR A 173 -18.42 -11.08 0.47
C TYR A 173 -19.45 -10.92 1.59
N LYS A 174 -19.00 -10.70 2.83
CA LYS A 174 -19.90 -10.39 3.94
C LYS A 174 -20.61 -9.05 3.74
N ALA A 175 -19.89 -8.03 3.30
CA ALA A 175 -20.47 -6.74 2.96
C ALA A 175 -21.56 -6.86 1.89
N LEU A 176 -21.30 -7.62 0.82
CA LEU A 176 -22.31 -7.90 -0.22
C LEU A 176 -23.52 -8.65 0.35
N ASN A 177 -23.29 -9.67 1.19
CA ASN A 177 -24.37 -10.42 1.85
C ASN A 177 -25.26 -9.53 2.74
N GLU A 178 -24.68 -8.58 3.49
CA GLU A 178 -25.45 -7.60 4.27
C GLU A 178 -26.31 -6.68 3.38
N LEU A 179 -25.79 -6.35 2.19
CA LEU A 179 -26.52 -5.63 1.16
C LEU A 179 -27.51 -6.52 0.37
N LYS A 180 -27.56 -7.83 0.66
CA LYS A 180 -28.35 -8.84 -0.06
C LYS A 180 -28.00 -8.92 -1.55
N LEU A 181 -26.73 -8.73 -1.86
CA LEU A 181 -26.15 -8.78 -3.20
C LEU A 181 -25.07 -9.87 -3.24
N ASN A 182 -24.77 -10.35 -4.44
CA ASN A 182 -23.71 -11.28 -4.74
C ASN A 182 -22.83 -10.72 -5.88
N LEU A 183 -21.63 -11.29 -6.08
CA LEU A 183 -20.72 -10.86 -7.15
C LEU A 183 -21.36 -10.87 -8.55
N LYS A 184 -22.26 -11.83 -8.80
CA LYS A 184 -22.98 -11.99 -10.07
C LYS A 184 -23.95 -10.86 -10.40
N ASP A 185 -24.31 -10.06 -9.40
CA ASP A 185 -25.28 -8.98 -9.56
C ASP A 185 -24.59 -7.68 -9.99
N ILE A 186 -23.25 -7.64 -10.00
CA ILE A 186 -22.46 -6.45 -10.36
C ILE A 186 -22.23 -6.43 -11.87
N ASP A 187 -22.69 -5.38 -12.54
CA ASP A 187 -22.63 -5.24 -14.00
C ASP A 187 -21.38 -4.51 -14.48
N TYR A 188 -20.91 -3.52 -13.71
CA TYR A 188 -19.70 -2.74 -14.01
C TYR A 188 -18.75 -2.75 -12.81
N CYS A 189 -17.47 -2.97 -13.06
CA CYS A 189 -16.40 -2.67 -12.12
C CYS A 189 -15.46 -1.65 -12.78
N ILE A 190 -15.46 -0.42 -12.27
CA ILE A 190 -14.64 0.67 -12.80
C ILE A 190 -13.43 0.84 -11.90
N ILE A 191 -12.25 0.62 -12.46
CA ILE A 191 -10.99 0.72 -11.74
C ILE A 191 -10.41 2.12 -11.88
N SER A 192 -10.14 2.77 -10.76
CA SER A 192 -9.53 4.10 -10.70
C SER A 192 -8.09 4.08 -11.22
N HIS A 193 -7.28 3.09 -10.81
CA HIS A 193 -5.90 2.92 -11.24
C HIS A 193 -5.36 1.52 -10.94
N GLU A 194 -4.15 1.21 -11.43
CA GLU A 194 -3.57 -0.14 -11.47
C GLU A 194 -2.90 -0.61 -10.18
N HIS A 195 -3.09 0.07 -9.04
CA HIS A 195 -2.52 -0.40 -7.79
C HIS A 195 -3.25 -1.64 -7.24
N PRO A 196 -2.53 -2.56 -6.55
CA PRO A 196 -3.06 -3.89 -6.21
C PRO A 196 -4.26 -3.88 -5.25
N ASP A 197 -4.44 -2.79 -4.54
CA ASP A 197 -5.55 -2.50 -3.63
C ASP A 197 -6.79 -1.94 -4.29
N HIS A 198 -6.70 -1.64 -5.59
CA HIS A 198 -7.84 -1.22 -6.41
C HIS A 198 -8.18 -2.28 -7.47
N THR A 199 -7.28 -3.22 -7.76
CA THR A 199 -7.46 -4.26 -8.80
C THR A 199 -7.65 -5.68 -8.24
N GLY A 200 -7.52 -5.88 -6.94
CA GLY A 200 -7.29 -7.21 -6.35
C GLY A 200 -8.40 -8.25 -6.56
N LEU A 201 -9.67 -7.84 -6.68
CA LEU A 201 -10.79 -8.76 -6.87
C LEU A 201 -11.32 -8.86 -8.31
N ILE A 202 -10.68 -8.22 -9.29
CA ILE A 202 -11.16 -8.22 -10.68
C ILE A 202 -11.27 -9.64 -11.26
N SER A 203 -10.34 -10.53 -10.91
CA SER A 203 -10.32 -11.94 -11.32
C SER A 203 -11.50 -12.72 -10.72
N ASP A 204 -11.80 -12.50 -9.44
CA ASP A 204 -12.92 -13.15 -8.75
C ASP A 204 -14.27 -12.64 -9.28
N LEU A 205 -14.39 -11.33 -9.52
CA LEU A 205 -15.56 -10.71 -10.14
C LEU A 205 -15.83 -11.31 -11.52
N LYS A 206 -14.81 -11.37 -12.39
CA LYS A 206 -14.94 -11.91 -13.76
C LYS A 206 -15.26 -13.40 -13.79
N LYS A 207 -14.74 -14.18 -12.82
CA LYS A 207 -15.08 -15.60 -12.67
C LYS A 207 -16.53 -15.80 -12.22
N ALA A 208 -17.02 -14.97 -11.31
CA ALA A 208 -18.38 -15.07 -10.79
C ALA A 208 -19.44 -14.51 -11.76
N ASN A 209 -19.07 -13.47 -12.52
CA ASN A 209 -19.89 -12.87 -13.57
C ASN A 209 -19.06 -12.71 -14.86
N PRO A 210 -19.14 -13.65 -15.82
CA PRO A 210 -18.43 -13.49 -17.09
C PRO A 210 -18.82 -12.22 -17.88
N GLU A 211 -20.05 -11.75 -17.70
CA GLU A 211 -20.63 -10.59 -18.40
C GLU A 211 -20.32 -9.24 -17.73
N ILE A 212 -19.70 -9.24 -16.53
CA ILE A 212 -19.30 -7.98 -15.88
C ILE A 212 -18.35 -7.21 -16.80
N LYS A 213 -18.57 -5.89 -16.91
CA LYS A 213 -17.69 -4.99 -17.64
C LYS A 213 -16.62 -4.45 -16.71
N ILE A 214 -15.41 -4.97 -16.85
CA ILE A 214 -14.22 -4.44 -16.19
C ILE A 214 -13.74 -3.25 -17.00
N CYS A 215 -13.77 -2.07 -16.39
CA CYS A 215 -13.45 -0.81 -17.04
C CYS A 215 -12.15 -0.25 -16.44
N MET A 216 -11.21 0.17 -17.29
CA MET A 216 -9.92 0.70 -16.86
C MET A 216 -9.41 1.71 -17.88
N HIS A 217 -8.73 2.75 -17.42
CA HIS A 217 -8.10 3.70 -18.34
C HIS A 217 -7.04 3.02 -19.21
N GLU A 218 -6.91 3.43 -20.47
CA GLU A 218 -5.94 2.83 -21.41
C GLU A 218 -4.49 2.86 -20.90
N ILE A 219 -4.07 3.94 -20.25
CA ILE A 219 -2.73 4.06 -19.66
C ILE A 219 -2.57 3.15 -18.43
N ALA A 220 -3.59 3.05 -17.56
CA ALA A 220 -3.54 2.16 -16.40
C ALA A 220 -3.45 0.70 -16.85
N HIS A 221 -4.16 0.35 -17.92
CA HIS A 221 -4.08 -0.95 -18.57
C HIS A 221 -2.67 -1.26 -19.10
N GLU A 222 -2.05 -0.32 -19.81
CA GLU A 222 -0.67 -0.51 -20.29
C GLU A 222 0.34 -0.67 -19.16
N LEU A 223 0.20 0.10 -18.07
CA LEU A 223 1.02 -0.03 -16.87
C LEU A 223 0.81 -1.37 -16.17
N ALA A 224 -0.44 -1.82 -16.08
CA ALA A 224 -0.79 -3.12 -15.53
C ALA A 224 -0.16 -4.26 -16.36
N LYS A 225 -0.20 -4.17 -17.69
CA LYS A 225 0.49 -5.10 -18.60
C LYS A 225 2.00 -5.05 -18.41
N LEU A 226 2.60 -3.87 -18.34
CA LEU A 226 4.03 -3.71 -18.08
C LEU A 226 4.41 -4.41 -16.77
N ARG A 227 3.64 -4.19 -15.70
CA ARG A 227 3.85 -4.85 -14.40
C ARG A 227 3.70 -6.37 -14.48
N LEU A 228 2.70 -6.87 -15.20
CA LEU A 228 2.49 -8.30 -15.40
C LEU A 228 3.63 -8.95 -16.19
N ASP A 229 4.08 -8.32 -17.28
CA ASP A 229 5.19 -8.80 -18.10
C ASP A 229 6.49 -8.82 -17.31
N LEU A 230 6.66 -7.88 -16.39
CA LEU A 230 7.73 -7.95 -15.41
C LEU A 230 7.52 -9.21 -14.55
N ILE A 231 6.40 -9.37 -13.86
CA ILE A 231 6.19 -10.55 -12.99
C ILE A 231 6.41 -11.89 -13.72
N LYS A 232 6.04 -12.00 -15.00
CA LYS A 232 6.19 -13.22 -15.82
C LYS A 232 7.61 -13.47 -16.33
N LYS A 233 8.39 -12.44 -16.64
CA LYS A 233 9.78 -12.62 -17.09
C LYS A 233 10.65 -12.99 -15.88
N ASP A 234 11.24 -14.19 -15.89
CA ASP A 234 12.26 -14.69 -14.95
C ASP A 234 13.59 -13.91 -15.08
N ASN A 235 13.54 -12.60 -14.88
CA ASN A 235 14.69 -11.72 -14.95
C ASN A 235 14.75 -10.80 -13.73
N LEU A 236 14.57 -11.42 -12.56
CA LEU A 236 14.58 -10.75 -11.26
C LEU A 236 15.93 -10.08 -10.99
N GLU A 237 17.03 -10.70 -11.41
CA GLU A 237 18.39 -10.19 -11.24
C GLU A 237 18.63 -8.89 -12.03
N GLU A 238 18.21 -8.82 -13.29
CA GLU A 238 18.37 -7.59 -14.09
C GLU A 238 17.53 -6.43 -13.53
N ARG A 239 16.32 -6.72 -13.02
CA ARG A 239 15.48 -5.69 -12.38
C ARG A 239 16.04 -5.18 -11.08
N ALA A 240 16.47 -6.11 -10.25
CA ALA A 240 17.18 -5.84 -9.02
C ALA A 240 18.36 -4.91 -9.32
N LYS A 241 19.16 -5.26 -10.32
CA LYS A 241 20.30 -4.46 -10.76
C LYS A 241 19.90 -3.06 -11.22
N ASN A 242 18.98 -2.93 -12.18
CA ASN A 242 18.59 -1.62 -12.72
C ASN A 242 17.96 -0.72 -11.64
N ARG A 243 17.11 -1.30 -10.77
CA ARG A 243 16.54 -0.57 -9.63
C ARG A 243 17.61 -0.18 -8.62
N GLY A 244 18.58 -1.07 -8.38
CA GLY A 244 19.68 -0.82 -7.47
C GLY A 244 20.60 0.29 -7.94
N GLU A 245 21.00 0.27 -9.21
CA GLU A 245 21.80 1.33 -9.84
C GLU A 245 21.10 2.69 -9.74
N LEU A 246 19.79 2.73 -9.96
CA LEU A 246 19.00 3.96 -9.82
C LEU A 246 19.00 4.48 -8.37
N LEU A 247 18.73 3.61 -7.40
CA LEU A 247 18.75 3.98 -5.97
C LEU A 247 20.14 4.45 -5.51
N ILE A 248 21.20 3.81 -5.99
CA ILE A 248 22.59 4.23 -5.75
C ILE A 248 22.84 5.61 -6.37
N SER A 249 22.35 5.87 -7.59
CA SER A 249 22.46 7.18 -8.23
C SER A 249 21.74 8.29 -7.44
N TYR A 250 20.77 7.93 -6.59
CA TYR A 250 20.08 8.85 -5.69
C TYR A 250 20.77 9.03 -4.34
N GLY A 251 21.95 8.43 -4.16
CA GLY A 251 22.79 8.55 -2.98
C GLY A 251 22.59 7.46 -1.93
N MET A 252 21.90 6.36 -2.25
CA MET A 252 21.80 5.21 -1.35
C MET A 252 23.07 4.38 -1.35
N ASP A 253 23.43 3.84 -0.18
CA ASP A 253 24.57 2.94 -0.06
C ASP A 253 24.29 1.59 -0.74
N LYS A 254 25.32 1.04 -1.38
CA LYS A 254 25.19 -0.20 -2.14
C LYS A 254 24.80 -1.39 -1.25
N GLU A 255 25.34 -1.51 -0.04
CA GLU A 255 25.01 -2.61 0.87
C GLU A 255 23.54 -2.53 1.30
N GLU A 256 23.05 -1.30 1.56
CA GLU A 256 21.64 -1.08 1.89
C GLU A 256 20.72 -1.47 0.71
N VAL A 257 21.08 -1.07 -0.51
CA VAL A 257 20.35 -1.41 -1.74
C VAL A 257 20.35 -2.91 -2.01
N ASP A 258 21.49 -3.59 -1.85
CA ASP A 258 21.63 -5.04 -2.04
C ASP A 258 20.74 -5.80 -1.04
N LEU A 259 20.69 -5.36 0.23
CA LEU A 259 19.77 -5.90 1.23
C LEU A 259 18.29 -5.67 0.87
N MET A 260 17.95 -4.49 0.35
CA MET A 260 16.58 -4.20 -0.10
C MET A 260 16.18 -5.09 -1.28
N ILE A 261 17.07 -5.28 -2.24
CA ILE A 261 16.85 -6.17 -3.39
C ILE A 261 16.62 -7.61 -2.92
N GLN A 262 17.40 -8.10 -1.96
CA GLN A 262 17.20 -9.46 -1.43
C GLN A 262 15.84 -9.63 -0.75
N ARG A 263 15.38 -8.60 -0.01
CA ARG A 263 14.11 -8.61 0.74
C ARG A 263 12.88 -8.36 -0.12
N PHE A 264 12.94 -7.40 -1.02
CA PHE A 264 11.79 -6.91 -1.80
C PHE A 264 11.84 -7.31 -3.28
N GLY A 265 13.01 -7.70 -3.80
CA GLY A 265 13.19 -8.15 -5.18
C GLY A 265 12.75 -9.60 -5.42
N THR A 266 12.55 -10.39 -4.36
CA THR A 266 12.03 -11.77 -4.41
C THR A 266 10.53 -11.87 -4.13
N GLY A 267 9.94 -10.80 -3.55
CA GLY A 267 8.54 -10.76 -3.16
C GLY A 267 7.61 -10.60 -4.35
N ARG A 268 6.96 -11.69 -4.75
CA ARG A 268 5.80 -11.65 -5.64
C ARG A 268 4.65 -10.92 -4.92
N MET A 269 4.63 -9.60 -4.96
CA MET A 269 3.39 -8.88 -4.66
C MET A 269 2.32 -9.46 -5.58
N ARG A 270 1.30 -10.10 -4.99
CA ARG A 270 0.18 -10.66 -5.75
C ARG A 270 -0.49 -9.52 -6.50
N PHE A 271 -0.22 -9.47 -7.79
CA PHE A 271 -0.79 -8.52 -8.71
C PHE A 271 -1.79 -9.28 -9.56
N GLU A 272 -3.06 -8.92 -9.42
CA GLU A 272 -4.12 -9.48 -10.25
C GLU A 272 -4.29 -8.60 -11.49
N TYR A 273 -4.41 -9.26 -12.63
CA TYR A 273 -4.63 -8.60 -13.91
C TYR A 273 -5.55 -9.47 -14.76
N ILE A 274 -6.52 -8.81 -15.39
CA ILE A 274 -7.31 -9.33 -16.51
C ILE A 274 -7.39 -8.24 -17.56
N GLU A 275 -7.56 -8.62 -18.83
CA GLU A 275 -7.82 -7.64 -19.89
C GLU A 275 -9.15 -6.93 -19.59
N PRO A 276 -9.18 -5.58 -19.55
CA PRO A 276 -10.42 -4.83 -19.39
C PRO A 276 -11.37 -5.08 -20.56
N ASP A 277 -12.66 -5.16 -20.28
CA ASP A 277 -13.71 -5.24 -21.30
C ASP A 277 -13.95 -3.89 -21.98
N LEU A 278 -13.72 -2.80 -21.23
CA LEU A 278 -13.85 -1.44 -21.71
C LEU A 278 -12.60 -0.64 -21.33
N LEU A 279 -11.87 -0.19 -22.36
CA LEU A 279 -10.82 0.80 -22.20
C LEU A 279 -11.45 2.19 -22.16
N LEU A 280 -11.10 2.95 -21.12
CA LEU A 280 -11.62 4.29 -20.88
C LEU A 280 -10.57 5.34 -21.28
N SER A 281 -11.07 6.48 -21.75
CA SER A 281 -10.33 7.69 -22.08
C SER A 281 -10.90 8.90 -21.33
N ASP A 282 -10.16 10.01 -21.36
CA ASP A 282 -10.60 11.27 -20.76
C ASP A 282 -11.93 11.77 -21.37
N ASN A 283 -12.86 12.19 -20.51
CA ASN A 283 -14.22 12.65 -20.84
C ASN A 283 -15.18 11.60 -21.43
N ASP A 284 -14.79 10.32 -21.43
CA ASP A 284 -15.74 9.25 -21.73
C ASP A 284 -16.95 9.33 -20.81
N LYS A 285 -18.12 9.02 -21.36
CA LYS A 285 -19.36 8.95 -20.59
C LYS A 285 -19.90 7.53 -20.67
N ILE A 286 -19.98 6.87 -19.52
CA ILE A 286 -20.40 5.47 -19.40
C ILE A 286 -21.69 5.36 -18.58
N VAL A 287 -22.31 4.18 -18.63
CA VAL A 287 -23.56 3.88 -17.91
C VAL A 287 -24.64 4.92 -18.24
N ASP A 288 -25.05 4.92 -19.52
CA ASP A 288 -25.99 5.88 -20.14
C ASP A 288 -25.59 7.35 -20.03
N GLY A 289 -24.30 7.59 -19.82
CA GLY A 289 -23.69 8.90 -19.77
C GLY A 289 -23.84 9.64 -18.45
N GLU A 290 -24.29 8.95 -17.40
CA GLU A 290 -24.39 9.52 -16.05
C GLU A 290 -23.03 9.60 -15.33
N LEU A 291 -22.11 8.69 -15.67
CA LEU A 291 -20.74 8.68 -15.16
C LEU A 291 -19.76 9.23 -16.21
N GLN A 292 -19.11 10.34 -15.89
CA GLN A 292 -18.04 10.93 -16.71
C GLN A 292 -16.68 10.52 -16.17
N ILE A 293 -15.79 10.07 -17.05
CA ILE A 293 -14.41 9.73 -16.72
C ILE A 293 -13.55 10.98 -16.83
N ILE A 294 -12.74 11.24 -15.79
CA ILE A 294 -11.79 12.34 -15.76
C ILE A 294 -10.41 11.72 -15.61
N HIS A 295 -9.60 11.75 -16.67
CA HIS A 295 -8.20 11.34 -16.59
C HIS A 295 -7.45 12.31 -15.68
N SER A 296 -6.89 11.77 -14.60
CA SER A 296 -6.31 12.54 -13.50
C SER A 296 -4.89 12.05 -13.18
N PRO A 297 -3.94 12.18 -14.14
CA PRO A 297 -2.57 11.73 -13.96
C PRO A 297 -1.90 12.46 -12.78
N GLY A 298 -1.14 11.72 -11.98
CA GLY A 298 -0.42 12.25 -10.83
C GLY A 298 0.02 11.13 -9.89
N HIS A 299 -0.91 10.65 -9.05
CA HIS A 299 -0.70 9.47 -8.20
C HIS A 299 -0.24 8.26 -9.01
N SER A 300 -1.01 7.90 -10.03
CA SER A 300 -0.59 7.09 -11.18
C SER A 300 -0.85 7.91 -12.45
N VAL A 301 -0.05 7.70 -13.51
CA VAL A 301 -0.25 8.38 -14.80
C VAL A 301 -1.48 7.85 -15.55
N GLY A 302 -1.97 6.65 -15.19
CA GLY A 302 -3.20 6.07 -15.71
C GLY A 302 -4.44 6.34 -14.85
N HIS A 303 -4.30 7.10 -13.76
CA HIS A 303 -5.37 7.29 -12.79
C HIS A 303 -6.58 8.03 -13.39
N ILE A 304 -7.79 7.61 -13.03
CA ILE A 304 -9.05 8.30 -13.33
C ILE A 304 -9.84 8.63 -12.08
N CYS A 305 -10.51 9.79 -12.09
CA CYS A 305 -11.65 10.05 -11.22
C CYS A 305 -12.94 9.78 -11.99
N VAL A 306 -13.99 9.35 -11.29
CA VAL A 306 -15.31 9.11 -11.87
C VAL A 306 -16.28 10.15 -11.34
N TYR A 307 -16.83 10.99 -12.21
CA TYR A 307 -17.78 12.03 -11.84
C TYR A 307 -19.21 11.61 -12.13
N TYR A 308 -20.01 11.45 -11.08
CA TYR A 308 -21.44 11.19 -11.19
C TYR A 308 -22.21 12.51 -11.30
N SER A 309 -22.34 12.98 -12.54
CA SER A 309 -22.86 14.31 -12.89
C SER A 309 -24.24 14.64 -12.29
N LYS A 310 -25.16 13.68 -12.28
CA LYS A 310 -26.53 13.87 -11.76
C LYS A 310 -26.58 14.14 -10.26
N LYS A 311 -25.59 13.62 -9.51
CA LYS A 311 -25.48 13.80 -8.06
C LYS A 311 -24.42 14.81 -7.64
N GLU A 312 -23.62 15.29 -8.60
CA GLU A 312 -22.46 16.16 -8.34
C GLU A 312 -21.47 15.52 -7.35
N ILE A 313 -21.29 14.19 -7.44
CA ILE A 313 -20.39 13.40 -6.61
C ILE A 313 -19.18 12.95 -7.44
N LEU A 314 -17.99 13.11 -6.89
CA LEU A 314 -16.75 12.62 -7.49
C LEU A 314 -16.20 11.43 -6.70
N PHE A 315 -15.98 10.31 -7.35
CA PHE A 315 -15.14 9.24 -6.83
C PHE A 315 -13.69 9.55 -7.21
N SER A 316 -12.86 9.94 -6.25
CA SER A 316 -11.52 10.45 -6.53
C SER A 316 -10.44 9.38 -6.57
N GLY A 317 -10.73 8.14 -6.16
CA GLY A 317 -9.70 7.13 -5.94
C GLY A 317 -8.61 7.70 -5.04
N ASP A 318 -7.37 7.53 -5.47
CA ASP A 318 -6.19 8.00 -4.74
C ASP A 318 -5.70 9.37 -5.22
N HIS A 319 -6.47 10.06 -6.06
CA HIS A 319 -6.09 11.40 -6.53
C HIS A 319 -6.33 12.49 -5.48
N ILE A 320 -7.38 12.35 -4.65
CA ILE A 320 -7.72 13.32 -3.60
C ILE A 320 -8.12 12.53 -2.37
N LEU A 321 -7.32 12.63 -1.31
CA LEU A 321 -7.59 12.05 0.02
C LEU A 321 -7.93 13.16 1.02
N SER A 322 -8.61 12.84 2.13
CA SER A 322 -9.17 13.82 3.07
C SER A 322 -8.18 14.43 4.07
N LYS A 323 -7.09 13.73 4.42
CA LYS A 323 -6.12 14.11 5.46
C LYS A 323 -4.73 14.26 4.88
N ILE A 324 -4.21 13.22 4.24
CA ILE A 324 -2.86 13.24 3.65
C ILE A 324 -2.90 13.62 2.17
N THR A 325 -1.79 14.09 1.62
CA THR A 325 -1.61 14.12 0.17
C THR A 325 -1.29 12.70 -0.32
N PRO A 326 -1.85 12.25 -1.45
CA PRO A 326 -1.44 10.98 -2.01
C PRO A 326 0.03 11.03 -2.44
N HIS A 327 0.69 9.88 -2.39
CA HIS A 327 2.03 9.75 -2.96
C HIS A 327 1.97 10.01 -4.47
N LEU A 328 2.93 10.74 -5.03
CA LEU A 328 2.94 11.02 -6.47
C LEU A 328 3.89 10.10 -7.23
N GLY A 329 3.44 9.66 -8.41
CA GLY A 329 4.19 8.94 -9.43
C GLY A 329 4.48 7.46 -9.19
N THR A 330 4.97 6.83 -10.26
CA THR A 330 5.03 5.37 -10.43
C THR A 330 6.45 4.82 -10.17
N PHE A 331 7.03 5.12 -9.01
CA PHE A 331 8.48 5.02 -8.81
C PHE A 331 9.03 3.62 -8.52
N ILE A 332 8.16 2.64 -8.30
CA ILE A 332 8.57 1.30 -7.86
C ILE A 332 8.36 0.23 -8.95
N ILE A 333 7.76 0.59 -10.10
CA ILE A 333 7.63 -0.31 -11.24
C ILE A 333 8.85 -0.12 -12.16
N PRO A 334 9.73 -1.12 -12.30
CA PRO A 334 10.82 -1.06 -13.27
C PRO A 334 10.27 -0.76 -14.68
N GLY A 335 10.87 0.15 -15.43
CA GLY A 335 10.35 0.55 -16.74
C GLY A 335 9.30 1.67 -16.71
N ALA A 336 8.80 2.06 -15.54
CA ALA A 336 7.82 3.14 -15.45
C ALA A 336 8.40 4.51 -15.78
N SER A 337 9.68 4.77 -15.51
CA SER A 337 10.33 6.03 -15.94
C SER A 337 10.36 6.14 -17.47
N GLU A 338 10.74 5.06 -18.15
CA GLU A 338 10.78 4.96 -19.60
C GLU A 338 9.37 5.05 -20.20
N PHE A 339 8.41 4.37 -19.58
CA PHE A 339 7.00 4.45 -19.94
C PHE A 339 6.50 5.90 -19.84
N ASN A 340 6.76 6.56 -18.71
CA ASN A 340 6.36 7.93 -18.46
C ASN A 340 7.00 8.88 -19.48
N LYS A 341 8.30 8.74 -19.77
CA LYS A 341 9.00 9.53 -20.81
C LYS A 341 8.38 9.33 -22.18
N LYS A 342 8.16 8.07 -22.59
CA LYS A 342 7.55 7.72 -23.88
C LYS A 342 6.15 8.32 -24.02
N ASN A 343 5.38 8.31 -22.93
CA ASN A 343 4.01 8.81 -22.88
C ASN A 343 3.88 10.27 -22.40
N LYS A 344 4.99 11.02 -22.32
CA LYS A 344 5.05 12.45 -21.96
C LYS A 344 4.57 12.80 -20.54
N PHE A 345 4.62 11.85 -19.61
CA PHE A 345 4.39 12.06 -18.17
C PHE A 345 5.69 12.34 -17.42
N VAL A 346 6.44 13.35 -17.85
CA VAL A 346 7.76 13.67 -17.28
C VAL A 346 7.72 14.68 -16.13
N ASN A 347 6.70 15.55 -16.09
CA ASN A 347 6.49 16.51 -15.00
C ASN A 347 5.25 16.10 -14.18
N ILE A 348 5.41 15.07 -13.34
CA ILE A 348 4.28 14.43 -12.64
C ILE A 348 3.52 15.41 -11.73
N LEU A 349 4.22 16.30 -11.02
CA LEU A 349 3.57 17.29 -10.17
C LEU A 349 2.73 18.28 -10.98
N GLU A 350 3.21 18.71 -12.14
CA GLU A 350 2.42 19.59 -13.02
C GLU A 350 1.15 18.90 -13.53
N HIS A 351 1.26 17.63 -13.95
CA HIS A 351 0.10 16.82 -14.34
C HIS A 351 -0.91 16.68 -13.20
N TYR A 352 -0.42 16.45 -11.98
CA TYR A 352 -1.25 16.36 -10.78
C TYR A 352 -1.97 17.68 -10.47
N LEU A 353 -1.25 18.80 -10.43
CA LEU A 353 -1.82 20.12 -10.17
C LEU A 353 -2.84 20.54 -11.25
N ASN A 354 -2.56 20.25 -12.53
CA ASN A 354 -3.50 20.49 -13.62
C ASN A 354 -4.75 19.62 -13.51
N SER A 355 -4.60 18.38 -13.04
CA SER A 355 -5.74 17.48 -12.77
C SER A 355 -6.62 18.02 -11.64
N LEU A 356 -6.02 18.50 -10.56
CA LEU A 356 -6.74 19.19 -9.49
C LEU A 356 -7.52 20.40 -10.00
N ASP A 357 -6.92 21.24 -10.85
CA ASP A 357 -7.59 22.41 -11.45
C ASP A 357 -8.77 22.03 -12.35
N ARG A 358 -8.68 20.89 -13.05
CA ARG A 358 -9.78 20.37 -13.87
C ARG A 358 -10.91 19.80 -13.01
N ILE A 359 -10.56 19.08 -11.94
CA ILE A 359 -11.52 18.49 -11.01
C ILE A 359 -12.27 19.58 -10.25
N ASP A 360 -11.59 20.63 -9.78
CA ASP A 360 -12.20 21.72 -9.03
C ASP A 360 -13.30 22.43 -9.87
N LYS A 361 -13.08 22.57 -11.18
CA LYS A 361 -14.06 23.13 -12.13
C LYS A 361 -15.33 22.29 -12.30
N LEU A 362 -15.33 21.02 -11.88
CA LEU A 362 -16.55 20.20 -11.88
C LEU A 362 -17.55 20.66 -10.81
N ASN A 363 -17.12 21.46 -9.83
CA ASN A 363 -17.94 21.95 -8.72
C ASN A 363 -18.69 20.81 -8.00
N SER A 364 -18.03 19.67 -7.81
CA SER A 364 -18.60 18.55 -7.08
C SER A 364 -18.97 18.97 -5.66
N LYS A 365 -20.10 18.49 -5.15
CA LYS A 365 -20.55 18.76 -3.78
C LYS A 365 -19.82 17.91 -2.76
N ILE A 366 -19.47 16.67 -3.13
CA ILE A 366 -18.84 15.69 -2.26
C ILE A 366 -17.78 14.93 -3.07
N ILE A 367 -16.64 14.64 -2.44
CA ILE A 367 -15.65 13.70 -2.94
C ILE A 367 -15.64 12.44 -2.07
N LEU A 368 -15.65 11.29 -2.75
CA LEU A 368 -15.59 9.93 -2.22
C LEU A 368 -14.22 9.30 -2.56
N PRO A 369 -13.25 9.31 -1.63
CA PRO A 369 -11.89 8.86 -1.88
C PRO A 369 -11.66 7.35 -1.74
N GLY A 370 -10.64 6.83 -2.42
CA GLY A 370 -10.20 5.43 -2.31
C GLY A 370 -9.75 5.04 -0.90
N HIS A 371 -9.28 6.03 -0.13
CA HIS A 371 -8.90 5.87 1.28
C HIS A 371 -9.46 7.01 2.14
N GLU A 372 -9.46 6.78 3.46
CA GLU A 372 -9.83 7.78 4.47
C GLU A 372 -11.33 8.15 4.48
N GLN A 373 -11.67 9.43 4.75
CA GLN A 373 -13.04 9.89 5.00
C GLN A 373 -13.61 10.67 3.83
N ILE A 374 -14.95 10.72 3.76
CA ILE A 374 -15.69 11.55 2.81
C ILE A 374 -15.29 13.03 2.96
N ILE A 375 -15.13 13.71 1.83
CA ILE A 375 -14.78 15.14 1.77
C ILE A 375 -16.04 15.93 1.39
N TYR A 376 -16.51 16.77 2.32
CA TYR A 376 -17.71 17.61 2.15
C TYR A 376 -17.43 19.04 1.66
N ASP A 377 -16.15 19.42 1.60
CA ASP A 377 -15.71 20.69 1.02
C ASP A 377 -14.59 20.43 -0.01
N PRO A 378 -14.96 19.99 -1.23
CA PRO A 378 -14.01 19.65 -2.28
C PRO A 378 -13.04 20.78 -2.64
N HIS A 379 -13.56 21.99 -2.85
CA HIS A 379 -12.77 23.14 -3.25
C HIS A 379 -11.72 23.51 -2.20
N LYS A 380 -12.13 23.56 -0.91
CA LYS A 380 -11.17 23.79 0.18
C LYS A 380 -10.11 22.69 0.21
N ARG A 381 -10.50 21.42 0.08
CA ARG A 381 -9.52 20.32 0.16
C ARG A 381 -8.53 20.35 -1.00
N ILE A 382 -8.98 20.63 -2.22
CA ILE A 382 -8.11 20.80 -3.38
C ILE A 382 -7.13 21.96 -3.16
N THR A 383 -7.62 23.09 -2.65
CA THR A 383 -6.79 24.26 -2.30
C THR A 383 -5.74 23.92 -1.24
N ASP A 384 -6.12 23.18 -0.19
CA ASP A 384 -5.19 22.72 0.85
C ASP A 384 -4.07 21.84 0.26
N ILE A 385 -4.39 20.94 -0.68
CA ILE A 385 -3.41 20.08 -1.37
C ILE A 385 -2.47 20.92 -2.25
N LYS A 386 -3.00 21.87 -3.02
CA LYS A 386 -2.17 22.75 -3.87
C LYS A 386 -1.20 23.58 -3.01
N ASN A 387 -1.69 24.16 -1.91
CA ASN A 387 -0.86 24.89 -0.95
C ASN A 387 0.19 23.99 -0.28
N HIS A 388 -0.14 22.72 0.00
CA HIS A 388 0.84 21.74 0.50
C HIS A 388 2.02 21.58 -0.46
N HIS A 389 1.77 21.37 -1.75
CA HIS A 389 2.85 21.21 -2.74
C HIS A 389 3.64 22.52 -2.95
N GLN A 390 3.00 23.69 -2.89
CA GLN A 390 3.73 24.97 -2.92
C GLN A 390 4.68 25.14 -1.73
N ASN A 391 4.23 24.74 -0.54
CA ASN A 391 5.09 24.72 0.64
C ASN A 391 6.26 23.75 0.48
N ARG A 392 5.99 22.56 -0.07
CA ARG A 392 7.01 21.54 -0.32
C ARG A 392 8.07 21.99 -1.32
N LEU A 393 7.65 22.60 -2.44
CA LEU A 393 8.56 23.19 -3.44
C LEU A 393 9.50 24.22 -2.81
N TYR A 394 8.96 25.10 -1.96
CA TYR A 394 9.75 26.06 -1.20
C TYR A 394 10.75 25.38 -0.28
N GLU A 395 10.31 24.43 0.55
CA GLU A 395 11.16 23.73 1.51
C GLU A 395 12.30 22.96 0.83
N ILE A 396 12.00 22.22 -0.24
CA ILE A 396 13.00 21.49 -1.01
C ILE A 396 13.99 22.45 -1.68
N SER A 397 13.51 23.51 -2.34
CA SER A 397 14.40 24.51 -2.98
C SER A 397 15.35 25.17 -1.98
N LYS A 398 14.88 25.37 -0.73
CA LYS A 398 15.68 25.93 0.37
C LYS A 398 16.73 24.95 0.89
N ILE A 399 16.43 23.65 0.95
CA ILE A 399 17.39 22.63 1.40
C ILE A 399 18.63 22.60 0.50
N ILE A 400 18.45 22.80 -0.81
CA ILE A 400 19.50 22.72 -1.83
C ILE A 400 19.98 24.09 -2.32
N GLU A 401 19.62 25.17 -1.62
CA GLU A 401 20.06 26.52 -1.95
C GLU A 401 21.59 26.60 -1.84
N ASN A 402 22.26 26.86 -2.96
CA ASN A 402 23.72 26.96 -3.07
C ASN A 402 24.53 25.73 -2.59
N THR A 403 23.86 24.61 -2.31
CA THR A 403 24.51 23.38 -1.82
C THR A 403 23.97 22.17 -2.59
N PRO A 404 24.71 21.66 -3.58
CA PRO A 404 24.33 20.45 -4.30
C PRO A 404 24.16 19.26 -3.35
N MET A 405 23.05 18.53 -3.44
CA MET A 405 22.80 17.34 -2.64
C MET A 405 22.14 16.22 -3.46
N PRO A 406 22.40 14.95 -3.12
CA PRO A 406 21.70 13.83 -3.73
C PRO A 406 20.27 13.69 -3.18
N PRO A 407 19.32 13.12 -3.96
CA PRO A 407 17.92 12.98 -3.57
C PRO A 407 17.70 12.36 -2.19
N LEU A 408 18.45 11.32 -1.80
CA LEU A 408 18.33 10.72 -0.47
C LEU A 408 18.62 11.74 0.65
N GLN A 409 19.67 12.56 0.52
CA GLN A 409 20.00 13.53 1.56
C GLN A 409 18.95 14.64 1.65
N ILE A 410 18.39 15.06 0.52
CA ILE A 410 17.30 16.03 0.47
C ILE A 410 16.07 15.45 1.18
N ALA A 411 15.73 14.20 0.85
CA ALA A 411 14.63 13.47 1.46
C ALA A 411 14.81 13.34 2.98
N LEU A 412 15.97 12.90 3.47
CA LEU A 412 16.22 12.77 4.92
C LEU A 412 16.18 14.11 5.65
N ARG A 413 16.63 15.21 5.03
CA ARG A 413 16.52 16.55 5.62
C ARG A 413 15.09 17.07 5.67
N HIS A 414 14.25 16.67 4.71
CA HIS A 414 12.87 17.10 4.61
C HIS A 414 11.94 16.28 5.51
N PHE A 415 12.03 14.95 5.42
CA PHE A 415 11.12 13.99 6.05
C PHE A 415 11.64 13.43 7.39
N GLY A 416 12.91 13.64 7.72
CA GLY A 416 13.57 13.07 8.89
C GLY A 416 14.52 11.92 8.55
N ASP A 417 15.42 11.60 9.49
CA ASP A 417 16.48 10.60 9.31
C ASP A 417 16.12 9.20 9.83
N ASP A 418 15.07 9.08 10.66
CA ASP A 418 14.54 7.82 11.20
C ASP A 418 13.52 7.16 10.24
N LEU A 419 13.95 6.90 9.00
CA LEU A 419 13.14 6.23 7.98
C LEU A 419 13.63 4.79 7.75
N ASP A 420 12.68 3.85 7.75
CA ASP A 420 12.96 2.49 7.27
C ASP A 420 13.21 2.46 5.75
N GLN A 421 13.62 1.29 5.27
CA GLN A 421 14.02 1.07 3.88
C GLN A 421 12.93 1.46 2.86
N MET A 422 11.66 1.14 3.14
CA MET A 422 10.56 1.44 2.22
C MET A 422 10.22 2.92 2.25
N ASN A 423 10.16 3.50 3.45
CA ASN A 423 9.87 4.91 3.64
C ASN A 423 10.96 5.81 3.04
N LYS A 424 12.24 5.39 3.03
CA LYS A 424 13.30 6.08 2.28
C LYS A 424 13.01 6.12 0.77
N ILE A 425 12.58 5.00 0.18
CA ILE A 425 12.26 4.94 -1.26
C ILE A 425 11.09 5.88 -1.59
N LEU A 426 10.02 5.85 -0.77
CA LEU A 426 8.87 6.75 -0.94
C LEU A 426 9.26 8.22 -0.77
N ALA A 427 10.13 8.53 0.19
CA ALA A 427 10.63 9.89 0.41
C ALA A 427 11.53 10.38 -0.73
N ILE A 428 12.42 9.54 -1.27
CA ILE A 428 13.20 9.84 -2.48
C ILE A 428 12.28 10.11 -3.66
N SER A 429 11.31 9.22 -3.87
CA SER A 429 10.31 9.32 -4.94
C SER A 429 9.55 10.65 -4.89
N GLU A 430 8.98 10.99 -3.74
CA GLU A 430 8.27 12.26 -3.53
C GLU A 430 9.20 13.46 -3.73
N THR A 431 10.46 13.36 -3.29
CA THR A 431 11.48 14.41 -3.49
C THR A 431 11.78 14.61 -4.98
N LEU A 432 11.94 13.53 -5.75
CA LEU A 432 12.21 13.59 -7.19
C LEU A 432 11.08 14.25 -7.96
N VAL A 433 9.81 13.94 -7.63
CA VAL A 433 8.64 14.61 -8.25
C VAL A 433 8.73 16.14 -8.13
N HIS A 434 9.16 16.64 -6.98
CA HIS A 434 9.30 18.08 -6.74
C HIS A 434 10.56 18.65 -7.40
N LEU A 435 11.67 17.91 -7.41
CA LEU A 435 12.91 18.32 -8.10
C LEU A 435 12.70 18.41 -9.60
N ASP A 436 12.04 17.42 -10.21
CA ASP A 436 11.69 17.42 -11.64
C ASP A 436 10.84 18.66 -11.96
N TYR A 437 9.80 18.94 -11.16
CA TYR A 437 8.99 20.14 -11.34
C TYR A 437 9.84 21.41 -11.30
N LEU A 438 10.72 21.56 -10.32
CA LEU A 438 11.61 22.73 -10.20
C LEU A 438 12.63 22.82 -11.36
N GLU A 439 13.12 21.68 -11.87
CA GLU A 439 13.98 21.60 -13.06
C GLU A 439 13.23 22.08 -14.31
N PHE A 440 11.99 21.63 -14.53
CA PHE A 440 11.12 22.10 -15.62
C PHE A 440 10.82 23.60 -15.54
N GLN A 441 10.78 24.17 -14.32
CA GLN A 441 10.64 25.62 -14.11
C GLN A 441 11.97 26.39 -14.22
N ASN A 442 13.08 25.74 -14.60
CA ASN A 442 14.44 26.30 -14.65
C ASN A 442 14.91 26.90 -13.32
N ARG A 443 14.48 26.32 -12.19
CA ARG A 443 14.84 26.80 -10.83
C ARG A 443 15.92 25.95 -10.18
N VAL A 444 15.97 24.67 -10.54
CA VAL A 444 16.92 23.69 -10.01
C VAL A 444 17.72 23.10 -11.16
N HIS A 445 19.01 22.86 -10.92
CA HIS A 445 19.90 22.20 -11.87
C HIS A 445 20.32 20.83 -11.35
N LYS A 446 20.25 19.84 -12.24
CA LYS A 446 20.78 18.50 -12.02
C LYS A 446 22.23 18.41 -12.47
N ILE A 447 23.08 17.86 -11.62
CA ILE A 447 24.51 17.62 -11.84
C ILE A 447 24.75 16.13 -11.63
N GLU A 448 25.53 15.49 -12.49
CA GLU A 448 25.95 14.09 -12.30
C GLU A 448 27.46 14.05 -12.02
N GLU A 449 27.83 13.45 -10.89
CA GLU A 449 29.23 13.27 -10.49
C GLU A 449 29.44 11.82 -10.03
N ASN A 450 30.38 11.12 -10.66
CA ASN A 450 30.72 9.72 -10.35
C ASN A 450 29.49 8.77 -10.31
N GLY A 451 28.51 9.00 -11.18
CA GLY A 451 27.27 8.20 -11.27
C GLY A 451 26.23 8.51 -10.19
N VAL A 452 26.43 9.56 -9.38
CA VAL A 452 25.45 10.06 -8.42
C VAL A 452 24.87 11.39 -8.91
N LEU A 453 23.56 11.53 -8.80
CA LEU A 453 22.84 12.73 -9.15
C LEU A 453 22.80 13.69 -7.96
N PHE A 454 23.10 14.96 -8.23
CA PHE A 454 23.03 16.06 -7.28
C PHE A 454 22.10 17.14 -7.83
N TYR A 455 21.38 17.80 -6.94
CA TYR A 455 20.49 18.91 -7.29
C TYR A 455 20.88 20.14 -6.49
N ARG A 456 20.87 21.29 -7.17
CA ARG A 456 21.14 22.61 -6.58
C ARG A 456 20.09 23.61 -7.04
N SER A 457 19.68 24.48 -6.14
CA SER A 457 18.90 25.68 -6.48
C SER A 457 19.80 26.92 -6.46
N GLU A 458 19.62 27.81 -7.44
CA GLU A 458 20.25 29.15 -7.46
C GLU A 458 19.31 30.22 -6.90
N GLU A 459 18.01 30.01 -6.99
CA GLU A 459 16.98 30.89 -6.44
C GLU A 459 15.96 30.07 -5.63
N LEU A 460 15.40 30.68 -4.58
CA LEU A 460 14.31 30.06 -3.82
C LEU A 460 13.02 30.06 -4.63
N TRP A 461 12.23 28.98 -4.48
CA TRP A 461 10.89 28.93 -5.03
C TRP A 461 10.01 30.00 -4.39
N LYS A 462 9.37 30.83 -5.23
CA LYS A 462 8.37 31.80 -4.78
C LYS A 462 7.02 31.11 -4.77
N LYS A 463 6.48 30.91 -3.57
CA LYS A 463 5.17 30.27 -3.39
C LYS A 463 4.08 31.01 -4.17
N ILE A 464 3.22 30.25 -4.82
CA ILE A 464 1.97 30.74 -5.41
C ILE A 464 0.89 30.55 -4.35
N GLU A 465 0.16 31.62 -4.00
CA GLU A 465 -1.02 31.51 -3.14
C GLU A 465 -2.24 31.18 -4.02
N TYR A 466 -2.99 30.14 -3.62
CA TYR A 466 -4.19 29.67 -4.30
C TYR A 466 -5.47 30.08 -3.58
#